data_AF-A0A8X8XCE4-F1
#
_entry.id   AF-A0A8X8XCE4-F1
#
_cell.length_a   1.000
_cell.length_b   1.000
_cell.length_c   1.000
_cell.angle_alpha   90.00
_cell.angle_beta   90.00
_cell.angle_gamma   90.00
#
_symmetry.space_group_name_H-M   'P 1'
#
loop_
_entity.id
_entity.type
_entity.pdbx_description
1 polymer ?
#
loop_
_entity_poly.entity_id
_entity_poly.type
_entity_poly.pdbx_seq_one_letter_code
_entity_poly.pdbx_strand_id
1 'polypeptide(L)'
;MQVKQMEDKLTKLRQGITLVSPEQRQVVEKMYMEMMNQWRRRKRMFKDVWSAITENSPKNPNEFKEELGLEYDEDCGVSLQSFDELGQGVNKRAKRK
;
A
#
# COMPACT_ATOMS: atom_id res chain seq x y z
N MET A 1 14.52 7.63 46.91
CA MET A 1 13.25 7.04 46.38
C MET A 1 12.95 7.48 44.95
N GLN A 2 13.05 8.76 44.60
CA GLN A 2 12.74 9.26 43.23
C GLN A 2 13.64 8.69 42.12
N VAL A 3 14.94 8.53 42.38
CA VAL A 3 15.89 7.99 41.37
C VAL A 3 15.48 6.59 40.93
N LYS A 4 15.12 5.72 41.89
CA LYS A 4 14.68 4.34 41.63
C LYS A 4 13.39 4.28 40.80
N GLN A 5 12.42 5.17 41.10
CA GLN A 5 11.19 5.29 40.31
C GLN A 5 11.44 5.81 38.89
N MET A 6 12.41 6.70 38.72
CA MET A 6 12.81 7.17 37.39
C MET A 6 13.55 6.09 36.61
N GLU A 7 14.41 5.30 37.25
CA GLU A 7 15.07 4.13 36.65
C GLU A 7 14.07 3.05 36.21
N ASP A 8 13.04 2.77 37.02
CA ASP A 8 11.99 1.79 36.66
C ASP A 8 11.15 2.26 35.46
N LYS A 9 10.83 3.56 35.40
CA LYS A 9 10.17 4.17 34.23
C LYS A 9 11.08 4.15 33.00
N LEU A 10 12.36 4.45 33.18
CA LEU A 10 13.37 4.41 32.12
C LEU A 10 13.53 2.98 31.60
N THR A 11 13.49 1.99 32.48
CA THR A 11 13.62 0.57 32.12
C THR A 11 12.42 0.13 31.29
N LYS A 12 11.19 0.49 31.66
CA LYS A 12 9.99 0.23 30.86
C LYS A 12 9.99 0.95 29.51
N LEU A 13 10.51 2.18 29.46
CA LEU A 13 10.64 2.96 28.22
C LEU A 13 11.77 2.45 27.31
N ARG A 14 12.88 1.97 27.88
CA ARG A 14 14.00 1.33 27.17
C ARG A 14 13.69 -0.09 26.73
N GLN A 15 12.86 -0.80 27.50
CA GLN A 15 12.15 -2.00 27.08
C GLN A 15 11.06 -1.71 26.06
N GLY A 16 10.88 -0.44 25.68
CA GLY A 16 10.03 0.05 24.60
C GLY A 16 10.01 -0.99 23.50
N ILE A 17 8.91 -1.71 23.48
CA ILE A 17 8.84 -3.04 22.90
C ILE A 17 9.12 -2.87 21.41
N THR A 18 10.30 -3.30 20.96
CA THR A 18 10.53 -3.53 19.53
C THR A 18 9.70 -4.77 19.17
N LEU A 19 8.37 -4.60 19.11
CA LEU A 19 7.37 -5.66 18.94
C LEU A 19 7.55 -6.39 17.60
N VAL A 20 8.29 -5.77 16.68
CA VAL A 20 8.59 -6.26 15.34
C VAL A 20 10.09 -6.18 15.15
N SER A 21 10.72 -7.31 14.81
CA SER A 21 12.14 -7.33 14.51
C SER A 21 12.45 -6.54 13.23
N PRO A 22 13.68 -6.01 13.06
CA PRO A 22 14.09 -5.36 11.82
C PRO A 22 13.86 -6.23 10.58
N GLU A 23 14.07 -7.55 10.69
CA GLU A 23 13.89 -8.53 9.63
C GLU A 23 12.41 -8.69 9.29
N GLN A 24 11.54 -8.88 10.29
CA GLN A 24 10.09 -8.98 10.10
C GLN A 24 9.54 -7.71 9.45
N ARG A 25 10.04 -6.55 9.88
CA ARG A 25 9.70 -5.26 9.29
C ARG A 25 10.10 -5.20 7.81
N GLN A 26 11.32 -5.61 7.47
CA GLN A 26 11.81 -5.60 6.09
C GLN A 26 11.00 -6.54 5.18
N VAL A 27 10.60 -7.70 5.69
CA VAL A 27 9.73 -8.65 4.96
C VAL A 27 8.38 -8.00 4.64
N VAL A 28 7.74 -7.36 5.62
CA VAL A 28 6.45 -6.67 5.44
C VAL A 28 6.59 -5.51 4.45
N GLU A 29 7.64 -4.70 4.59
CA GLU A 29 7.90 -3.56 3.68
C GLU A 29 8.13 -4.03 2.23
N LYS A 30 8.87 -5.13 2.03
CA LYS A 30 9.07 -5.73 0.70
C LYS A 30 7.77 -6.28 0.12
N MET A 31 7.01 -7.04 0.90
CA MET A 31 5.73 -7.60 0.47
C MET A 31 4.75 -6.48 0.09
N TYR A 32 4.71 -5.40 0.87
CA TYR A 32 3.90 -4.23 0.57
C TYR A 32 4.27 -3.60 -0.78
N MET A 33 5.57 -3.35 -1.02
CA MET A 33 6.05 -2.80 -2.28
C MET A 33 5.72 -3.70 -3.47
N GLU A 34 5.89 -5.01 -3.32
CA GLU A 34 5.55 -5.99 -4.35
C GLU A 34 4.06 -5.96 -4.70
N MET A 35 3.18 -5.97 -3.69
CA MET A 35 1.73 -5.91 -3.91
C MET A 35 1.30 -4.59 -4.59
N MET A 36 1.87 -3.46 -4.16
CA MET A 36 1.62 -2.16 -4.80
C MET A 36 2.05 -2.14 -6.27
N ASN A 37 3.20 -2.72 -6.58
CA ASN A 37 3.68 -2.83 -7.96
C ASN A 37 2.80 -3.73 -8.82
N GLN A 38 2.33 -4.86 -8.26
CA GLN A 38 1.39 -5.74 -8.94
C GLN A 38 0.07 -5.03 -9.25
N TRP A 39 -0.48 -4.29 -8.29
CA TRP A 39 -1.71 -3.53 -8.49
C TRP A 39 -1.56 -2.48 -9.59
N ARG A 40 -0.47 -1.69 -9.59
CA ARG A 40 -0.17 -0.74 -10.66
C ARG A 40 -0.09 -1.39 -12.04
N ARG A 41 0.61 -2.52 -12.13
CA ARG A 41 0.80 -3.25 -13.38
C ARG A 41 -0.53 -3.79 -13.91
N ARG A 42 -1.33 -4.43 -13.06
CA ARG A 42 -2.63 -5.00 -13.44
C ARG A 42 -3.62 -3.92 -13.87
N LYS A 43 -3.69 -2.80 -13.14
CA LYS A 43 -4.54 -1.66 -13.49
C LYS A 43 -4.18 -1.07 -14.86
N ARG A 44 -2.88 -0.97 -15.16
CA ARG A 44 -2.41 -0.51 -16.48
C ARG A 44 -2.81 -1.49 -17.58
N MET A 45 -2.50 -2.78 -17.41
CA MET A 45 -2.85 -3.81 -18.39
C MET A 45 -4.35 -3.85 -18.67
N PHE A 46 -5.19 -3.75 -17.63
CA PHE A 46 -6.63 -3.68 -17.79
C PHE A 46 -7.04 -2.45 -18.62
N LYS A 47 -6.52 -1.25 -18.29
CA LYS A 47 -6.82 -0.03 -19.04
C LYS A 47 -6.40 -0.12 -20.50
N ASP A 48 -5.22 -0.69 -20.79
CA ASP A 48 -4.71 -0.85 -22.15
C ASP A 48 -5.64 -1.76 -22.98
N VAL A 49 -6.02 -2.92 -22.41
CA VAL A 49 -6.95 -3.87 -23.05
C VAL A 49 -8.34 -3.25 -23.20
N TRP A 50 -8.83 -2.58 -22.16
CA TRP A 50 -10.14 -1.94 -22.18
C TRP A 50 -10.22 -0.83 -23.22
N SER A 51 -9.19 0.00 -23.33
CA SER A 51 -9.08 1.02 -24.37
C SER A 51 -9.13 0.38 -25.76
N ALA A 52 -8.35 -0.68 -26.00
CA ALA A 52 -8.34 -1.36 -27.29
C ALA A 52 -9.71 -1.99 -27.66
N ILE A 53 -10.45 -2.51 -26.68
CA ILE A 53 -11.79 -3.07 -26.89
C ILE A 53 -12.81 -1.96 -27.19
N THR A 54 -12.71 -0.83 -26.47
CA THR A 54 -13.72 0.23 -26.52
C THR A 54 -13.50 1.24 -27.64
N GLU A 55 -12.27 1.35 -28.18
CA GLU A 55 -11.89 2.33 -29.21
C GLU A 55 -12.73 2.25 -30.50
N ASN A 56 -13.14 1.04 -30.91
CA ASN A 56 -13.96 0.82 -32.10
C ASN A 56 -15.37 0.30 -31.76
N SER A 57 -15.77 0.35 -30.49
CA SER A 57 -17.07 -0.17 -30.06
C SER A 57 -18.18 0.84 -30.35
N PRO A 58 -19.30 0.43 -30.96
CA PRO A 58 -20.48 1.27 -31.08
C PRO A 58 -21.25 1.42 -29.76
N LYS A 59 -20.92 0.61 -28.73
CA LYS A 59 -21.53 0.66 -27.40
C LYS A 59 -20.84 1.70 -26.50
N ASN A 60 -21.61 2.34 -25.64
CA ASN A 60 -21.08 3.21 -24.59
C ASN A 60 -20.17 2.40 -23.63
N PRO A 61 -18.90 2.78 -23.43
CA PRO A 61 -17.98 2.06 -22.55
C PRO A 61 -18.52 1.89 -21.12
N ASN A 62 -19.27 2.85 -20.59
CA ASN A 62 -19.79 2.77 -19.23
C ASN A 62 -20.90 1.71 -19.10
N GLU A 63 -21.82 1.65 -20.07
CA GLU A 63 -22.87 0.62 -20.12
C GLU A 63 -22.26 -0.77 -20.31
N PHE A 64 -21.23 -0.89 -21.15
CA PHE A 64 -20.53 -2.15 -21.35
C PHE A 64 -19.76 -2.59 -20.11
N LYS A 65 -19.24 -1.64 -19.32
CA LYS A 65 -18.60 -1.90 -18.04
C LYS A 65 -19.60 -2.46 -17.02
N GLU A 66 -20.79 -1.86 -16.92
CA GLU A 66 -21.87 -2.34 -16.05
C GLU A 66 -22.40 -3.71 -16.48
N GLU A 67 -22.60 -3.92 -17.79
CA GLU A 67 -23.02 -5.22 -18.36
C GLU A 67 -22.04 -6.35 -17.97
N LEU A 68 -20.74 -6.06 -17.97
CA LEU A 68 -19.69 -7.01 -17.58
C LEU A 68 -19.48 -7.12 -16.06
N GLY A 69 -20.15 -6.30 -15.25
CA GLY A 69 -19.96 -6.27 -13.79
C GLY A 69 -18.57 -5.82 -13.36
N LEU A 70 -17.96 -4.89 -14.11
CA LEU A 70 -16.61 -4.40 -13.81
C LEU A 70 -16.66 -3.22 -12.83
N GLU A 71 -15.91 -3.33 -11.75
CA GLU A 71 -15.77 -2.28 -10.72
C GLU A 71 -14.35 -1.69 -10.76
N TYR A 72 -14.25 -0.38 -10.53
CA TYR A 72 -12.97 0.31 -10.34
C TYR A 72 -12.60 0.32 -8.86
N ASP A 73 -11.32 0.53 -8.57
CA ASP A 73 -10.83 0.65 -7.19
C ASP A 73 -11.64 1.68 -6.37
N GLU A 74 -12.07 2.78 -7.00
CA GLU A 74 -12.88 3.84 -6.40
C GLU A 74 -14.29 3.37 -6.01
N ASP A 75 -14.88 2.47 -6.81
CA ASP A 75 -16.19 1.86 -6.54
C ASP A 75 -16.12 0.98 -5.27
N CYS A 76 -14.95 0.42 -4.97
CA CYS A 76 -14.67 -0.34 -3.75
C CYS A 76 -14.13 0.53 -2.58
N GLY A 77 -14.05 1.86 -2.75
CA GLY A 77 -13.51 2.77 -1.74
C GLY A 77 -11.98 2.69 -1.55
N VAL A 78 -11.26 2.19 -2.56
CA VAL A 78 -9.81 1.97 -2.51
C VAL A 78 -9.08 2.95 -3.44
N SER A 79 -8.09 3.67 -2.93
CA SER A 79 -7.26 4.58 -3.74
C SER A 79 -5.78 4.23 -3.70
N LEU A 80 -5.19 3.95 -4.87
CA LEU A 80 -3.77 3.64 -5.01
C LEU A 80 -2.86 4.76 -4.45
N GLN A 81 -3.30 6.02 -4.55
CA GLN A 81 -2.52 7.16 -4.06
C GLN A 81 -2.41 7.16 -2.53
N SER A 82 -3.51 6.86 -1.83
CA SER A 82 -3.55 6.79 -0.36
C SER A 82 -2.59 5.73 0.19
N PHE A 83 -2.42 4.62 -0.53
CA PHE A 83 -1.47 3.57 -0.16
C PHE A 83 -0.02 3.92 -0.54
N ASP A 84 0.22 4.76 -1.55
CA ASP A 84 1.58 5.10 -1.96
C ASP A 84 2.32 5.96 -0.91
N GLU A 85 1.59 6.80 -0.19
CA GLU A 85 2.13 7.64 0.90
C GLU A 85 2.77 6.79 2.01
N LEU A 86 2.19 5.63 2.30
CA LEU A 86 2.73 4.68 3.29
C LEU A 86 4.09 4.11 2.84
N GLY A 87 4.28 3.91 1.53
CA GLY A 87 5.53 3.44 0.93
C GLY A 87 6.65 4.48 0.91
N GLN A 88 6.33 5.78 0.83
CA GLN A 88 7.33 6.85 0.86
C GLN A 88 8.11 6.90 2.19
N GLY A 89 7.49 6.49 3.30
CA GLY A 89 8.15 6.34 4.60
C GLY A 89 9.25 5.28 4.62
N VAL A 90 9.10 4.21 3.81
CA VAL A 90 10.09 3.14 3.65
C VAL A 90 11.30 3.65 2.87
N ASN A 91 11.06 4.30 1.73
CA ASN A 91 12.12 4.84 0.86
C ASN A 91 12.97 5.92 1.57
N LYS A 92 12.35 6.78 2.38
CA LYS A 92 13.06 7.81 3.18
C LYS A 92 13.98 7.20 4.24
N ARG A 93 13.63 6.02 4.78
CA ARG A 93 14.45 5.31 5.79
C ARG A 93 15.58 4.51 5.15
N ALA A 94 15.34 3.89 4.00
CA ALA A 94 16.39 3.21 3.23
C ALA A 94 17.53 4.18 2.85
N LYS A 95 17.21 5.45 2.53
CA LYS A 95 18.20 6.50 2.24
C LYS A 95 19.02 7.02 3.43
N ARG A 96 18.64 6.67 4.67
CA ARG A 96 19.29 7.14 5.91
C ARG A 96 20.24 6.10 6.52
N LYS A 97 20.32 4.90 5.95
CA LYS A 97 21.34 3.90 6.23
C LYS A 97 22.49 4.05 5.23
#